data_AF-A0A249PEV3-F1
#
_entry.id   AF-A0A249PEV3-F1
#
_cell.length_a   1.000
_cell.length_b   1.000
_cell.length_c   1.000
_cell.angle_alpha   90.00
_cell.angle_beta   90.00
_cell.angle_gamma   90.00
#
_symmetry.space_group_name_H-M   'P 1'
#
loop_
_entity.id
_entity.type
_entity.pdbx_description
1 polymer ?
#
loop_
_entity_poly.entity_id
_entity_poly.type
_entity_poly.pdbx_seq_one_letter_code
_entity_poly.pdbx_strand_id
1 'polypeptide(L)'
;MQAIAPVLGLAGGLVSAYGQYQAGNQAAAQSQRAAQVGRVQADQIDASYRDELNSTISNIRAIRASAGVGANSPTQMAIEAKQQKTSDRDRKIEVGSKRMQARQDEDDARFRRSSARMALFGGVATGLSKFASSGGFSGSTYALGG
;
A
#
# COMPACT_ATOMS: atom_id res chain seq x y z
N MET A 1 -7.35 6.11 -50.71
CA MET A 1 -6.85 5.28 -49.59
C MET A 1 -6.48 6.15 -48.38
N GLN A 2 -7.43 6.77 -47.66
CA GLN A 2 -7.09 7.72 -46.56
C GLN A 2 -7.88 7.57 -45.25
N ALA A 3 -8.66 6.51 -45.06
CA ALA A 3 -9.44 6.31 -43.82
C ALA A 3 -8.74 5.49 -42.72
N ILE A 4 -7.49 5.03 -42.93
CA ILE A 4 -6.81 4.09 -42.00
C ILE A 4 -6.10 4.84 -40.85
N ALA A 5 -5.71 6.10 -41.06
CA ALA A 5 -4.98 6.90 -40.06
C ALA A 5 -5.76 7.21 -38.75
N PRO A 6 -7.06 7.60 -38.77
CA PRO A 6 -7.76 7.96 -37.54
C PRO A 6 -8.08 6.74 -36.65
N VAL A 7 -8.32 5.56 -37.25
CA VAL A 7 -8.56 4.31 -36.52
C VAL A 7 -7.28 3.83 -35.83
N LEU A 8 -6.12 3.97 -36.47
CA LEU A 8 -4.81 3.70 -35.86
C LEU A 8 -4.49 4.64 -34.69
N GLY A 9 -4.87 5.92 -34.77
CA GLY A 9 -4.69 6.88 -33.68
C GLY A 9 -5.54 6.58 -32.44
N LEU A 10 -6.82 6.20 -32.65
CA LEU A 10 -7.72 5.76 -31.58
C LEU A 10 -7.31 4.41 -31.00
N ALA A 11 -6.93 3.46 -31.85
CA ALA A 11 -6.42 2.14 -31.42
C ALA A 11 -5.10 2.27 -30.65
N GLY A 12 -4.17 3.12 -31.09
CA GLY A 12 -2.92 3.41 -30.38
C GLY A 12 -3.15 4.08 -29.02
N GLY A 13 -4.11 5.01 -28.93
CA GLY A 13 -4.52 5.65 -27.67
C GLY A 13 -5.19 4.68 -26.70
N LEU A 14 -6.06 3.79 -27.19
CA LEU A 14 -6.72 2.76 -26.39
C LEU A 14 -5.75 1.68 -25.91
N VAL A 15 -4.85 1.19 -26.77
CA VAL A 15 -3.84 0.18 -26.41
C VAL A 15 -2.83 0.74 -25.41
N SER A 16 -2.38 1.98 -25.58
CA SER A 16 -1.48 2.65 -24.61
C SER A 16 -2.17 2.92 -23.27
N ALA A 17 -3.43 3.37 -23.28
CA ALA A 17 -4.21 3.58 -22.05
C ALA A 17 -4.50 2.26 -21.31
N TYR A 18 -4.81 1.19 -22.05
CA TYR A 18 -5.01 -0.14 -21.47
C TYR A 18 -3.71 -0.72 -20.90
N GLY A 19 -2.58 -0.53 -21.59
CA GLY A 19 -1.25 -0.92 -21.09
C GLY A 19 -0.86 -0.17 -19.81
N GLN A 20 -1.10 1.14 -19.75
CA GLN A 20 -0.88 1.96 -18.54
C GLN A 20 -1.80 1.55 -17.39
N TYR A 21 -3.06 1.23 -17.68
CA TYR A 21 -4.00 0.73 -16.68
C TYR A 21 -3.55 -0.62 -16.09
N GLN A 22 -3.13 -1.55 -16.94
CA GLN A 22 -2.66 -2.86 -16.50
C GLN A 22 -1.35 -2.76 -15.69
N ALA A 23 -0.41 -1.93 -16.16
CA ALA A 23 0.85 -1.66 -15.45
C ALA A 23 0.59 -1.01 -14.08
N GLY A 24 -0.31 -0.03 -14.01
CA GLY A 24 -0.70 0.62 -12.76
C GLY A 24 -1.37 -0.35 -11.77
N ASN A 25 -2.21 -1.27 -12.26
CA ASN A 25 -2.82 -2.31 -11.43
C ASN A 25 -1.80 -3.32 -10.90
N GLN A 26 -0.83 -3.74 -11.72
CA GLN A 26 0.25 -4.61 -11.26
C GLN A 26 1.12 -3.93 -10.20
N ALA A 27 1.53 -2.68 -10.43
CA ALA A 27 2.30 -1.91 -9.46
C ALA A 27 1.54 -1.74 -8.14
N ALA A 28 0.23 -1.48 -8.20
CA ALA A 28 -0.62 -1.40 -7.01
C ALA A 28 -0.74 -2.75 -6.29
N ALA A 29 -0.83 -3.86 -7.01
CA ALA A 29 -0.84 -5.20 -6.42
C ALA A 29 0.49 -5.53 -5.73
N GLN A 30 1.62 -5.07 -6.29
CA GLN A 30 2.94 -5.19 -5.67
C GLN A 30 3.02 -4.41 -4.35
N SER A 31 2.60 -3.15 -4.34
CA SER A 31 2.54 -2.33 -3.13
C SER A 31 1.61 -2.92 -2.06
N GLN A 32 0.47 -3.51 -2.44
CA GLN A 32 -0.39 -4.23 -1.49
C GLN A 32 0.28 -5.46 -0.87
N ARG A 33 1.05 -6.22 -1.64
CA ARG A 33 1.81 -7.36 -1.09
C ARG A 33 2.90 -6.88 -0.14
N ALA A 34 3.61 -5.80 -0.48
CA ALA A 34 4.60 -5.19 0.40
C ALA A 34 3.97 -4.74 1.73
N ALA A 35 2.79 -4.11 1.69
CA ALA A 35 2.04 -3.73 2.88
C ALA A 35 1.62 -4.95 3.73
N GLN A 36 1.18 -6.05 3.09
CA GLN A 36 0.87 -7.30 3.81
C GLN A 36 2.09 -7.90 4.50
N VAL A 37 3.23 -7.95 3.81
CA VAL A 37 4.50 -8.41 4.40
C VAL A 37 4.90 -7.52 5.56
N GLY A 38 4.76 -6.20 5.44
CA GLY A 38 5.02 -5.24 6.51
C GLY A 38 4.13 -5.46 7.74
N ARG A 39 2.85 -5.80 7.55
CA ARG A 39 1.94 -6.18 8.65
C ARG A 39 2.36 -7.47 9.33
N VAL A 40 2.67 -8.51 8.56
CA VAL A 40 3.12 -9.80 9.10
C VAL A 40 4.43 -9.63 9.88
N GLN A 41 5.38 -8.84 9.37
CA GLN A 41 6.61 -8.50 10.10
C GLN A 41 6.30 -7.74 11.39
N ALA A 42 5.37 -6.78 11.36
CA ALA A 42 4.97 -6.05 12.56
C ALA A 42 4.36 -6.98 13.62
N ASP A 43 3.54 -7.95 13.22
CA ASP A 43 2.95 -8.93 14.13
C ASP A 43 4.01 -9.92 14.67
N GLN A 44 4.97 -10.34 13.84
CA GLN A 44 6.11 -11.14 14.28
C GLN A 44 6.98 -10.40 15.30
N ILE A 45 7.24 -9.11 15.08
CA ILE A 45 7.99 -8.25 16.00
C ILE A 45 7.21 -8.12 17.32
N ASP A 46 5.89 -7.89 17.28
CA ASP A 46 5.06 -7.84 18.51
C ASP A 46 5.14 -9.14 19.32
N ALA A 47 5.07 -10.30 18.63
CA ALA A 47 5.21 -11.60 19.27
C ALA A 47 6.61 -11.79 19.88
N SER A 48 7.68 -11.46 19.13
CA SER A 48 9.06 -11.56 19.60
C SER A 48 9.30 -10.72 20.85
N TYR A 49 8.82 -9.47 20.89
CA TYR A 49 8.96 -8.62 22.08
C TYR A 49 8.23 -9.18 23.30
N ARG A 50 7.05 -9.81 23.11
CA ARG A 50 6.32 -10.44 24.21
C ARG A 50 7.07 -11.65 24.76
N ASP A 51 7.63 -12.48 23.88
CA ASP A 51 8.40 -13.66 24.29
C ASP A 51 9.69 -13.25 25.00
N GLU A 52 10.39 -12.23 24.50
CA GLU A 52 11.60 -11.69 25.13
C GLU A 52 11.31 -11.04 26.49
N LEU A 53 10.21 -10.27 26.60
CA LEU A 53 9.76 -9.70 27.86
C LEU A 53 9.41 -10.79 28.89
N ASN A 54 8.65 -11.81 28.47
CA ASN A 54 8.30 -12.93 29.33
C ASN A 54 9.54 -13.72 29.78
N SER A 55 10.48 -13.98 28.87
CA SER A 55 11.76 -14.63 29.17
C SER A 55 12.57 -13.81 30.17
N THR A 56 12.68 -12.50 29.96
CA THR A 56 13.40 -11.58 30.86
C THR A 56 12.77 -11.53 32.25
N ILE A 57 11.44 -11.39 32.34
CA ILE A 57 10.73 -11.41 33.62
C ILE A 57 10.88 -12.76 34.32
N SER A 58 10.79 -13.86 33.57
CA SER A 58 10.99 -15.22 34.09
C SER A 58 12.40 -15.42 34.65
N ASN A 59 13.42 -14.93 33.95
CA ASN A 59 14.82 -14.98 34.41
C ASN A 59 15.03 -14.11 35.66
N ILE A 60 14.51 -12.88 35.68
CA ILE A 60 14.56 -12.01 36.87
C ILE A 60 13.88 -12.69 38.07
N ARG A 61 12.73 -13.34 37.85
CA ARG A 61 12.02 -14.13 38.87
C ARG A 61 12.89 -15.30 39.36
N ALA A 62 13.53 -16.05 38.47
CA ALA A 62 14.38 -17.17 38.82
C ALA A 62 15.62 -16.73 39.63
N ILE A 63 16.33 -15.70 39.19
CA ILE A 63 17.50 -15.13 39.91
C ILE A 63 17.08 -14.66 41.30
N ARG A 64 15.96 -13.93 41.40
CA ARG A 64 15.48 -13.41 42.69
C ARG A 64 14.97 -14.49 43.63
N ALA A 65 14.27 -15.49 43.11
CA ALA A 65 13.86 -16.66 43.88
C ALA A 65 15.10 -17.41 44.39
N SER A 66 16.15 -17.55 43.57
CA SER A 66 17.42 -18.15 44.00
C SER A 66 18.14 -17.34 45.08
N ALA A 67 17.95 -16.01 45.10
CA ALA A 67 18.46 -15.11 46.13
C ALA A 67 17.55 -15.01 47.38
N GLY A 68 16.49 -15.82 47.47
CA GLY A 68 15.58 -15.83 48.62
C GLY A 68 14.66 -14.61 48.72
N VAL A 69 14.58 -13.79 47.67
CA VAL A 69 13.70 -12.62 47.63
C VAL A 69 12.30 -13.06 47.20
N GLY A 70 11.31 -12.80 48.06
CA GLY A 70 9.92 -13.15 47.77
C GLY A 70 9.39 -12.47 46.50
N ALA A 71 8.57 -13.20 45.73
CA ALA A 71 8.01 -12.75 44.45
C ALA A 71 7.22 -11.43 44.53
N ASN A 72 6.74 -11.07 45.73
CA ASN A 72 5.96 -9.85 46.00
C ASN A 72 6.80 -8.70 46.58
N SER A 73 8.12 -8.75 46.42
CA SER A 73 9.01 -7.66 46.83
C SER A 73 8.64 -6.34 46.10
N PRO A 74 8.61 -5.18 46.78
CA PRO A 74 8.40 -3.88 46.13
C PRO A 74 9.42 -3.62 45.02
N THR A 75 10.67 -4.04 45.25
CA THR A 75 11.76 -3.99 44.27
C THR A 75 11.50 -4.92 43.08
N GLN A 76 10.73 -5.99 43.24
CA GLN A 76 10.33 -6.89 42.15
C GLN A 76 9.36 -6.24 41.21
N MET A 77 8.29 -5.73 41.78
CA MET A 77 7.26 -5.04 41.02
C MET A 77 7.83 -3.84 40.28
N ALA A 78 8.74 -3.08 40.92
CA ALA A 78 9.40 -1.94 40.27
C ALA A 78 10.27 -2.34 39.07
N ILE A 79 11.02 -3.45 39.16
CA ILE A 79 11.86 -3.95 38.06
C ILE A 79 10.99 -4.50 36.92
N GLU A 80 9.98 -5.32 37.24
CA GLU A 80 9.06 -5.86 36.23
C GLU A 80 8.30 -4.74 35.51
N ALA A 81 7.79 -3.74 36.24
CA ALA A 81 7.10 -2.58 35.67
C ALA A 81 8.04 -1.73 34.80
N LYS A 82 9.30 -1.54 35.21
CA LYS A 82 10.29 -0.82 34.39
C LYS A 82 10.59 -1.57 33.09
N GLN A 83 10.75 -2.90 33.14
CA GLN A 83 10.99 -3.71 31.95
C GLN A 83 9.80 -3.74 31.00
N GLN A 84 8.58 -3.89 31.53
CA GLN A 84 7.35 -3.75 30.74
C GLN A 84 7.28 -2.39 30.06
N LYS A 85 7.55 -1.30 30.79
CA LYS A 85 7.49 0.06 30.24
C LYS A 85 8.52 0.30 29.13
N THR A 86 9.75 -0.20 29.28
CA THR A 86 10.79 -0.09 28.24
C THR A 86 10.39 -0.91 27.01
N SER A 87 10.03 -2.18 27.21
CA SER A 87 9.61 -3.08 26.13
C SER A 87 8.40 -2.53 25.38
N ASP A 88 7.38 -2.03 26.09
CA ASP A 88 6.19 -1.43 25.46
C ASP A 88 6.50 -0.19 24.64
N ARG A 89 7.46 0.64 25.09
CA ARG A 89 7.88 1.83 24.36
C ARG A 89 8.56 1.42 23.06
N ASP A 90 9.52 0.51 23.13
CA ASP A 90 10.34 0.11 21.98
C ASP A 90 9.48 -0.67 20.97
N ARG A 91 8.61 -1.57 21.45
CA ARG A 91 7.57 -2.25 20.65
C ARG A 91 6.66 -1.26 19.94
N LYS A 92 6.14 -0.23 20.63
CA LYS A 92 5.27 0.79 20.01
C LYS A 92 5.99 1.58 18.92
N ILE A 93 7.27 1.91 19.12
CA ILE A 93 8.06 2.63 18.12
C ILE A 93 8.26 1.76 16.88
N GLU A 94 8.67 0.51 17.05
CA GLU A 94 9.03 -0.37 15.94
C GLU A 94 7.80 -0.90 15.17
N VAL A 95 6.78 -1.40 15.89
CA VAL A 95 5.48 -1.78 15.31
C VAL A 95 4.80 -0.56 14.70
N GLY A 96 4.88 0.60 15.36
CA GLY A 96 4.33 1.86 14.86
C GLY A 96 4.97 2.27 13.53
N SER A 97 6.30 2.23 13.44
CA SER A 97 7.06 2.52 12.22
C SER A 97 6.68 1.58 11.07
N LYS A 98 6.64 0.27 11.32
CA LYS A 98 6.25 -0.73 10.31
C LYS A 98 4.80 -0.60 9.86
N ARG A 99 3.88 -0.30 10.78
CA ARG A 99 2.47 -0.04 10.44
C ARG A 99 2.29 1.27 9.65
N MET A 100 3.05 2.31 9.97
CA MET A 100 3.06 3.55 9.17
C MET A 100 3.59 3.29 7.76
N GLN A 101 4.67 2.53 7.62
CA GLN A 101 5.20 2.13 6.32
C GLN A 101 4.18 1.34 5.51
N ALA A 102 3.52 0.35 6.12
CA ALA A 102 2.46 -0.42 5.46
C ALA A 102 1.24 0.44 5.06
N ARG A 103 0.90 1.48 5.85
CA ARG A 103 -0.16 2.44 5.49
C ARG A 103 0.25 3.32 4.32
N GLN A 104 1.49 3.83 4.31
CA GLN A 104 2.03 4.59 3.18
C GLN A 104 1.98 3.76 1.89
N ASP A 105 2.41 2.49 1.94
CA ASP A 105 2.36 1.59 0.78
C ASP A 105 0.93 1.33 0.29
N GLU A 106 -0.06 1.25 1.19
CA GLU A 106 -1.48 1.15 0.83
C GLU A 106 -2.02 2.42 0.17
N ASP A 107 -1.66 3.59 0.71
CA ASP A 107 -2.06 4.88 0.16
C ASP A 107 -1.42 5.12 -1.22
N ASP A 108 -0.15 4.74 -1.39
CA ASP A 108 0.55 4.71 -2.67
C ASP A 108 -0.15 3.78 -3.66
N ALA A 109 -0.55 2.58 -3.24
CA ALA A 109 -1.27 1.64 -4.09
C ALA A 109 -2.63 2.20 -4.53
N ARG A 110 -3.36 2.87 -3.62
CA ARG A 110 -4.63 3.54 -3.92
C ARG A 110 -4.42 4.69 -4.90
N PHE A 111 -3.40 5.51 -4.67
CA PHE A 111 -3.04 6.61 -5.56
C PHE A 111 -2.71 6.09 -6.96
N ARG A 112 -1.86 5.06 -7.09
CA ARG A 112 -1.50 4.43 -8.37
C ARG A 112 -2.70 3.84 -9.10
N ARG A 113 -3.66 3.23 -8.39
CA ARG A 113 -4.93 2.77 -9.00
C ARG A 113 -5.79 3.93 -9.49
N SER A 114 -5.87 5.00 -8.71
CA SER A 114 -6.66 6.18 -9.07
C SER A 114 -6.08 6.92 -10.27
N SER A 115 -4.75 7.06 -10.34
CA SER A 115 -4.05 7.68 -11.46
C SER A 115 -4.11 6.80 -12.70
N ALA A 116 -4.02 5.48 -12.56
CA ALA A 116 -4.24 4.54 -13.67
C ALA A 116 -5.67 4.63 -14.25
N ARG A 117 -6.69 4.80 -13.40
CA ARG A 117 -8.07 5.02 -13.85
C ARG A 117 -8.23 6.38 -14.54
N MET A 118 -7.64 7.44 -13.98
CA MET A 118 -7.67 8.77 -14.60
C MET A 118 -6.91 8.82 -15.91
N ALA A 119 -5.79 8.12 -16.04
CA ALA A 119 -5.04 7.99 -17.29
C ALA A 119 -5.85 7.23 -18.35
N LEU A 120 -6.60 6.19 -17.95
CA LEU A 120 -7.54 5.50 -18.84
C LEU A 120 -8.63 6.45 -19.35
N PHE A 121 -9.28 7.18 -18.45
CA PHE A 121 -10.33 8.14 -18.82
C PHE A 121 -9.80 9.32 -19.63
N GLY A 122 -8.67 9.90 -19.24
CA GLY A 122 -8.03 11.01 -19.94
C GLY A 122 -7.47 10.60 -21.31
N GLY A 123 -6.89 9.40 -21.43
CA GLY A 123 -6.43 8.83 -22.69
C GLY A 123 -7.58 8.55 -23.64
N VAL A 124 -8.68 7.98 -23.14
CA VAL A 124 -9.91 7.77 -23.93
C VAL A 124 -10.54 9.10 -24.33
N ALA A 125 -10.71 10.05 -23.40
CA ALA A 125 -11.30 11.36 -23.69
C ALA A 125 -10.47 12.19 -24.67
N THR A 126 -9.15 12.16 -24.54
CA THR A 126 -8.23 12.84 -25.49
C THR A 126 -8.23 12.14 -26.85
N GLY A 127 -8.32 10.81 -26.87
CA GLY A 127 -8.47 10.04 -28.12
C GLY A 127 -9.80 10.34 -28.82
N LEU A 128 -10.89 10.43 -28.07
CA LEU A 128 -12.23 10.72 -28.57
C LEU A 128 -12.37 12.19 -29.01
N SER A 129 -11.80 13.14 -28.26
CA SER A 129 -11.80 14.56 -28.62
C SER A 129 -10.94 14.82 -29.85
N LYS A 130 -9.77 14.18 -29.96
CA LYS A 130 -8.97 14.21 -31.19
C LYS A 130 -9.74 13.62 -32.36
N PHE A 131 -10.41 12.48 -32.21
CA PHE A 131 -11.26 11.88 -33.26
C PHE A 131 -12.43 12.77 -33.68
N ALA A 132 -13.12 13.39 -32.72
CA ALA A 132 -14.21 14.32 -32.98
C ALA A 132 -13.72 15.60 -33.68
N SER A 133 -12.56 16.13 -33.25
CA SER A 133 -11.93 17.32 -33.86
C SER A 133 -11.28 17.05 -35.21
N SER A 134 -10.86 15.81 -35.49
CA SER A 134 -10.14 15.42 -36.72
C SER A 134 -11.07 14.93 -37.84
N GLY A 135 -12.38 15.18 -37.76
CA GLY A 135 -13.31 14.93 -38.86
C GLY A 135 -14.11 13.62 -38.81
N GLY A 136 -14.16 12.91 -37.68
CA GLY A 136 -15.04 11.73 -37.51
C GLY A 136 -16.55 12.02 -37.58
N PHE A 137 -16.92 13.30 -37.60
CA PHE A 137 -18.29 13.80 -37.79
C PHE A 137 -18.33 14.87 -38.90
N SER A 138 -17.53 14.73 -39.96
CA SER A 138 -17.76 15.52 -41.18
C SER A 138 -19.02 14.97 -41.84
N GLY A 139 -20.08 15.77 -41.75
CA GLY A 139 -21.46 15.41 -42.02
C GLY A 139 -21.67 14.65 -43.33
N SER A 140 -22.53 13.65 -43.20
CA SER A 140 -23.46 13.20 -44.23
C SER A 140 -24.26 14.40 -44.75
N THR A 141 -23.68 15.21 -45.64
CA THR A 141 -24.45 16.16 -46.48
C THR A 141 -24.95 15.41 -47.71
N TYR A 142 -25.96 14.57 -47.49
CA TYR A 142 -27.00 14.38 -48.50
C TYR A 142 -27.91 15.62 -48.44
N ALA A 143 -27.60 16.63 -49.24
CA ALA A 143 -28.58 17.58 -49.78
C ALA A 143 -28.69 17.18 -51.26
N LEU A 144 -29.75 16.57 -51.81
CA LEU A 144 -31.18 16.86 -51.75
C LEU A 144 -31.47 18.37 -51.89
N GLY A 145 -31.83 18.74 -53.13
CA GLY A 145 -32.07 20.10 -53.64
C GLY A 145 -31.14 20.30 -54.83
N GLY A 146 -31.57 20.14 -56.09
CA GLY A 146 -32.75 20.77 -56.68
C GLY A 146 -32.23 21.82 -57.65
#